data_AF-A0AAV8ZMR4-F1
#
_entry.id   AF-A0AAV8ZMR4-F1
#
_cell.length_a   1.000
_cell.length_b   1.000
_cell.length_c   1.000
_cell.angle_alpha   90.00
_cell.angle_beta   90.00
_cell.angle_gamma   90.00
#
_symmetry.space_group_name_H-M   'P 1'
#
loop_
_entity.id
_entity.type
_entity.pdbx_description
1 polymer ?
#
loop_
_entity_poly.entity_id
_entity_poly.type
_entity_poly.pdbx_seq_one_letter_code
_entity_poly.pdbx_strand_id
1 'polypeptide(L)'
;MEQQINIYRKMLAAAVSSILLEHGFDTVEKESLGTLTEMIQAFITEIGTLSKSYCELSGRSEPVIADIILGFVEMGYNFSSLDHYIKGIKHTVLPALQQQQPQKQLNMLPAGTKLALPPHIPQHLPQFPDPYAYVRTPTHKQPVIDYESVREKAAIQKKDIEKALTKFLAKTSPTHNLFDTDEANIFPLIACKPVYPPYLSALLPQDQIFDPEDLDFDPKSQIIQQQENHDKAKKRIKPEIKQEEEEPEQSLNDTIKSEENTASSSYIDNPYLAATKLPANQIMDVS
;
A
#
# COMPACT_ATOMS: atom_id res chain seq x y z
N MET A 1 23.94 -0.20 14.68
CA MET A 1 24.38 -0.41 13.28
C MET A 1 25.67 -1.20 13.33
N GLU A 2 25.60 -2.52 13.16
CA GLU A 2 26.81 -3.31 12.94
C GLU A 2 27.43 -2.83 11.63
N GLN A 3 28.57 -2.15 11.72
CA GLN A 3 29.35 -1.79 10.54
C GLN A 3 29.70 -3.10 9.82
N GLN A 4 29.18 -3.26 8.61
CA GLN A 4 29.50 -4.37 7.74
C GLN A 4 31.02 -4.43 7.58
N ILE A 5 31.64 -5.44 8.20
CA ILE A 5 33.09 -5.52 8.25
C ILE A 5 33.59 -5.85 6.85
N ASN A 6 34.43 -4.98 6.28
CA ASN A 6 35.02 -5.22 4.97
C ASN A 6 35.97 -6.43 5.04
N ILE A 7 35.54 -7.55 4.46
CA ILE A 7 36.26 -8.82 4.45
C ILE A 7 37.58 -8.70 3.68
N TYR A 8 37.59 -7.93 2.58
CA TYR A 8 38.80 -7.73 1.77
C TYR A 8 39.87 -6.95 2.54
N ARG A 9 39.47 -5.92 3.30
CA ARG A 9 40.40 -5.19 4.18
C ARG A 9 41.03 -6.10 5.24
N LYS A 10 40.24 -7.01 5.81
CA LYS A 10 40.76 -8.03 6.76
C LYS A 10 41.78 -8.95 6.10
N MET A 11 41.54 -9.36 4.86
CA MET A 11 42.51 -10.19 4.12
C MET A 11 43.80 -9.44 3.80
N LEU A 12 43.73 -8.18 3.39
CA LEU A 12 44.92 -7.35 3.20
C LEU A 12 45.70 -7.18 4.50
N ALA A 13 45.01 -6.94 5.62
CA ALA A 13 45.66 -6.88 6.93
C ALA A 13 46.33 -8.21 7.29
N ALA A 14 45.68 -9.36 7.02
CA ALA A 14 46.26 -10.68 7.23
C ALA A 14 47.50 -10.93 6.34
N ALA A 15 47.50 -10.42 5.11
CA ALA A 15 48.66 -10.48 4.22
C ALA A 15 49.84 -9.67 4.78
N VAL A 16 49.59 -8.43 5.21
CA VAL A 16 50.61 -7.59 5.83
C VAL A 16 51.15 -8.23 7.11
N SER A 17 50.28 -8.78 7.96
CA SER A 17 50.71 -9.51 9.16
C SER A 17 51.55 -10.75 8.84
N SER A 18 51.24 -11.48 7.76
CA SER A 18 52.03 -12.64 7.34
C SER A 18 53.43 -12.23 6.88
N ILE A 19 53.53 -11.14 6.12
CA ILE A 19 54.84 -10.56 5.71
C ILE A 19 55.63 -10.13 6.94
N LEU A 20 55.00 -9.48 7.93
CA LEU A 20 55.68 -9.08 9.17
C LEU A 20 56.18 -10.28 9.99
N LEU A 21 55.40 -11.36 10.06
CA LEU A 21 55.81 -12.60 10.72
C LEU A 21 57.01 -13.25 10.02
N GLU A 22 57.06 -13.23 8.69
CA GLU A 22 58.20 -13.73 7.91
C GLU A 22 59.49 -12.95 8.18
N HIS A 23 59.37 -11.66 8.50
CA HIS A 23 60.50 -10.82 8.90
C HIS A 23 60.84 -10.91 10.40
N GLY A 24 60.12 -11.74 11.18
CA GLY A 24 60.40 -12.01 12.59
C GLY A 24 59.79 -11.04 13.59
N PHE A 25 58.79 -10.24 13.20
CA PHE A 25 58.07 -9.37 14.14
C PHE A 25 57.00 -10.16 14.92
N ASP A 26 57.09 -10.16 16.25
CA ASP A 26 56.15 -10.87 17.12
C ASP A 26 54.94 -10.01 17.54
N THR A 27 55.12 -8.69 17.63
CA THR A 27 54.07 -7.73 18.01
C THR A 27 54.02 -6.54 17.08
N VAL A 28 52.81 -6.04 16.82
CA VAL A 28 52.57 -4.84 16.01
C VAL A 28 51.43 -4.01 16.61
N GLU A 29 51.57 -2.70 16.56
CA GLU A 29 50.50 -1.79 16.96
C GLU A 29 49.38 -1.80 15.91
N LYS A 30 48.12 -1.78 16.38
CA LYS A 30 46.94 -1.86 15.52
C LYS A 30 46.82 -0.70 14.53
N GLU A 31 47.14 0.53 14.96
CA GLU A 31 47.10 1.72 14.10
C GLU A 31 48.18 1.67 13.00
N SER A 32 49.37 1.20 13.36
CA SER A 32 50.48 0.98 12.43
C SER A 32 50.14 -0.10 11.38
N LEU A 33 49.56 -1.23 11.81
CA LEU A 33 49.06 -2.26 10.90
C LEU A 33 47.95 -1.74 9.99
N GLY A 34 47.05 -0.92 10.53
CA GLY A 34 45.99 -0.24 9.77
C GLY A 34 46.56 0.65 8.67
N THR A 35 47.58 1.45 9.00
CA THR A 35 48.24 2.35 8.06
C THR A 35 48.98 1.59 6.95
N LEU A 36 49.73 0.53 7.31
CA LEU A 36 50.39 -0.33 6.31
C LEU A 36 49.39 -1.02 5.38
N THR A 37 48.21 -1.38 5.89
CA THR A 37 47.13 -1.96 5.08
C THR A 37 46.55 -0.95 4.08
N GLU A 38 46.44 0.34 4.46
CA GLU A 38 46.04 1.39 3.51
C GLU A 38 47.14 1.66 2.47
N MET A 39 48.41 1.66 2.89
CA MET A 39 49.54 1.86 1.98
C MET A 39 49.62 0.76 0.92
N ILE A 40 49.45 -0.52 1.31
CA ILE A 40 49.47 -1.61 0.33
C ILE A 40 48.27 -1.56 -0.62
N GLN A 41 47.10 -1.13 -0.14
CA GLN A 41 45.93 -0.90 -0.99
C GLN A 41 46.17 0.24 -2.00
N ALA A 42 46.75 1.35 -1.54
CA ALA A 42 47.12 2.48 -2.40
C ALA A 42 48.13 2.04 -3.46
N PHE A 43 49.16 1.28 -3.07
CA PHE A 43 50.17 0.73 -3.97
C PHE A 43 49.57 -0.15 -5.08
N ILE A 44 48.67 -1.08 -4.74
CA ILE A 44 48.00 -1.93 -5.75
C ILE A 44 47.17 -1.08 -6.71
N THR A 45 46.48 -0.05 -6.20
CA THR A 45 45.64 0.85 -6.99
C THR A 45 46.49 1.71 -7.94
N GLU A 46 47.65 2.15 -7.47
CA GLU A 46 48.59 2.96 -8.24
C GLU A 46 49.19 2.16 -9.41
N ILE A 47 49.68 0.93 -9.16
CA ILE A 47 50.15 0.02 -10.22
C ILE A 47 49.05 -0.23 -11.24
N GLY A 48 47.81 -0.48 -10.78
CA GLY A 48 46.67 -0.69 -11.66
C GLY A 48 46.37 0.53 -12.54
N THR A 49 46.49 1.74 -11.98
CA THR A 49 46.26 2.99 -12.70
C THR A 49 47.36 3.27 -13.73
N LEU A 50 48.63 3.02 -13.39
CA LEU A 50 49.75 3.14 -14.32
C LEU A 50 49.65 2.11 -15.44
N SER A 51 49.40 0.85 -15.10
CA SER A 51 49.24 -0.24 -16.08
C SER A 51 48.08 0.04 -17.03
N LYS A 52 46.96 0.57 -16.52
CA LYS A 52 45.83 1.02 -17.33
C LYS A 52 46.22 2.16 -18.28
N SER A 53 46.93 3.16 -17.79
CA SER A 53 47.37 4.30 -18.59
C SER A 53 48.29 3.87 -19.74
N TYR A 54 49.22 2.94 -19.50
CA TYR A 54 50.08 2.36 -20.53
C TYR A 54 49.31 1.48 -21.53
N CYS A 55 48.33 0.70 -21.05
CA CYS A 55 47.45 -0.07 -21.91
C CYS A 55 46.63 0.83 -22.85
N GLU A 56 46.06 1.92 -22.31
CA GLU A 56 45.28 2.90 -23.05
C GLU A 56 46.12 3.68 -24.06
N LEU A 57 47.40 3.99 -23.74
CA LEU A 57 48.34 4.61 -24.68
C LEU A 57 48.57 3.74 -25.93
N SER A 58 48.51 2.42 -25.76
CA SER A 58 48.61 1.44 -26.86
C SER A 58 47.27 1.23 -27.60
N GLY A 59 46.18 1.88 -27.20
CA GLY A 59 44.83 1.69 -27.74
C GLY A 59 44.20 0.33 -27.39
N ARG A 60 44.76 -0.39 -26.41
CA ARG A 60 44.25 -1.67 -25.92
C ARG A 60 43.35 -1.44 -24.70
N SER A 61 42.41 -2.35 -24.47
CA SER A 61 41.60 -2.40 -23.25
C SER A 61 42.12 -3.42 -22.23
N GLU A 62 42.91 -4.40 -22.69
CA GLU A 62 43.45 -5.47 -21.86
C GLU A 62 44.94 -5.25 -21.58
N PRO A 63 45.34 -5.04 -20.31
CA PRO A 63 46.75 -4.86 -19.94
C PRO A 63 47.52 -6.17 -20.13
N VAL A 64 48.68 -6.06 -20.77
CA VAL A 64 49.63 -7.17 -20.96
C VAL A 64 50.73 -7.07 -19.89
N ILE A 65 51.44 -8.16 -19.65
CA ILE A 65 52.54 -8.24 -18.67
C ILE A 65 53.57 -7.10 -18.85
N ALA A 66 53.87 -6.72 -20.10
CA ALA A 66 54.79 -5.62 -20.39
C ALA A 66 54.31 -4.26 -19.85
N ASP A 67 53.00 -4.00 -19.87
CA ASP A 67 52.40 -2.76 -19.34
C ASP A 67 52.56 -2.70 -17.81
N ILE A 68 52.44 -3.85 -17.15
CA ILE A 68 52.62 -3.99 -15.70
C ILE A 68 54.10 -3.82 -15.32
N ILE A 69 55.02 -4.44 -16.08
CA ILE A 69 56.47 -4.27 -15.88
C ILE A 69 56.85 -2.80 -16.01
N LEU A 70 56.32 -2.10 -17.02
CA LEU A 70 56.57 -0.67 -17.20
C LEU A 70 56.00 0.15 -16.03
N GLY A 71 54.83 -0.21 -15.50
CA GLY A 71 54.28 0.37 -14.27
C GLY A 71 55.21 0.21 -13.06
N PHE A 72 55.79 -0.98 -12.86
CA PHE A 72 56.77 -1.20 -11.78
C PHE A 72 58.06 -0.38 -11.97
N VAL A 73 58.56 -0.29 -13.21
CA VAL A 73 59.77 0.50 -13.53
C VAL A 73 59.52 1.99 -13.29
N GLU A 74 58.35 2.51 -13.66
CA GLU A 74 57.95 3.90 -13.41
C GLU A 74 57.89 4.22 -11.91
N MET A 75 57.39 3.28 -11.09
CA MET A 75 57.39 3.40 -9.63
C MET A 75 58.77 3.20 -8.99
N GLY A 76 59.81 2.88 -9.78
CA GLY A 76 61.18 2.73 -9.31
C GLY A 76 61.54 1.33 -8.78
N TYR A 77 60.75 0.29 -9.09
CA TYR A 77 61.02 -1.08 -8.66
C TYR A 77 61.77 -1.88 -9.74
N ASN A 78 62.82 -2.60 -9.32
CA ASN A 78 63.53 -3.51 -10.21
C ASN A 78 62.85 -4.88 -10.25
N PHE A 79 62.29 -5.25 -11.40
CA PHE A 79 61.61 -6.54 -11.58
C PHE A 79 62.54 -7.76 -11.45
N SER A 80 63.86 -7.59 -11.64
CA SER A 80 64.84 -8.68 -11.60
C SER A 80 65.01 -9.30 -10.22
N SER A 81 64.72 -8.56 -9.14
CA SER A 81 64.81 -9.08 -7.76
C SER A 81 63.63 -9.96 -7.36
N LEU A 82 62.55 -9.96 -8.15
CA LEU A 82 61.34 -10.74 -7.85
C LEU A 82 61.61 -12.25 -7.85
N ASP A 83 62.40 -12.75 -8.79
CA ASP A 83 62.77 -14.18 -8.85
C ASP A 83 63.58 -14.60 -7.61
N HIS A 84 64.41 -13.71 -7.08
CA HIS A 84 65.14 -13.96 -5.84
C HIS A 84 64.20 -13.98 -4.62
N TYR A 85 63.24 -13.06 -4.56
CA TYR A 85 62.24 -13.00 -3.50
C TYR A 85 61.35 -14.25 -3.45
N ILE A 86 60.92 -14.76 -4.61
CA ILE A 86 60.09 -15.97 -4.71
C ILE A 86 60.85 -17.21 -4.19
N LYS A 87 62.17 -17.29 -4.44
CA LYS A 87 63.00 -18.44 -4.05
C LYS A 87 63.53 -18.38 -2.61
N GLY A 88 63.64 -17.19 -2.03
CA GLY A 88 64.36 -16.98 -0.76
C GLY A 88 63.59 -17.38 0.50
N ILE A 89 62.30 -17.07 0.58
CA ILE A 89 61.49 -17.20 1.80
C ILE A 89 60.29 -18.11 1.54
N LYS A 90 59.96 -18.98 2.51
CA LYS A 90 58.71 -19.75 2.47
C LYS A 90 57.56 -18.82 2.80
N HIS A 91 56.92 -18.30 1.75
CA HIS A 91 55.77 -17.42 1.85
C HIS A 91 54.56 -18.13 2.47
N THR A 92 53.92 -17.49 3.44
CA THR A 92 52.70 -18.00 4.08
C THR A 92 51.53 -17.91 3.11
N VAL A 93 50.89 -19.05 2.79
CA VAL A 93 49.73 -19.07 1.90
C VAL A 93 48.47 -18.73 2.70
N LEU A 94 47.85 -17.60 2.38
CA LEU A 94 46.57 -17.20 2.97
C LEU A 94 45.43 -18.11 2.47
N PRO A 95 44.43 -18.40 3.31
CA PRO A 95 43.25 -19.15 2.88
C PRO A 95 42.49 -18.40 1.78
N ALA A 96 41.98 -19.13 0.79
CA ALA A 96 41.17 -18.56 -0.27
C ALA A 96 39.90 -17.91 0.31
N LEU A 97 39.55 -16.73 -0.18
CA LEU A 97 38.29 -16.07 0.14
C LEU A 97 37.12 -16.98 -0.27
N GLN A 98 36.26 -17.31 0.69
CA GLN A 98 35.02 -18.01 0.37
C GLN A 98 34.14 -17.07 -0.46
N GLN A 99 33.72 -17.52 -1.64
CA GLN A 99 32.76 -16.77 -2.45
C GLN A 99 31.51 -16.55 -1.63
N GLN A 100 31.11 -15.28 -1.44
CA GLN A 100 29.82 -14.96 -0.86
C GLN A 100 28.77 -15.59 -1.77
N GLN A 101 28.04 -16.58 -1.26
CA GLN A 101 26.91 -17.11 -1.98
C GLN A 101 25.91 -15.96 -2.18
N PRO A 102 25.43 -15.73 -3.42
CA PRO A 102 24.41 -14.73 -3.64
C PRO A 102 23.24 -15.06 -2.71
N GLN A 103 22.77 -14.07 -1.95
CA GLN A 103 21.64 -14.26 -1.06
C GLN A 103 20.49 -14.85 -1.88
N LYS A 104 20.10 -16.08 -1.51
CA LYS A 104 19.01 -16.78 -2.18
C LYS A 104 17.78 -15.88 -2.06
N GLN A 105 17.32 -15.36 -3.20
CA GLN A 105 16.08 -14.58 -3.24
C GLN A 105 14.98 -15.44 -2.64
N LEU A 106 14.34 -14.94 -1.58
CA LEU A 106 13.23 -15.63 -0.95
C LEU A 106 12.14 -15.82 -2.00
N ASN A 107 11.64 -17.05 -2.14
CA ASN A 107 10.49 -17.32 -3.01
C ASN A 107 9.33 -16.46 -2.55
N MET A 108 9.03 -15.41 -3.32
CA MET A 108 7.79 -14.68 -3.15
C MET A 108 6.64 -15.61 -3.51
N LEU A 109 5.64 -15.67 -2.64
CA LEU A 109 4.39 -16.37 -2.95
C LEU A 109 3.80 -15.73 -4.21
N PRO A 110 3.58 -16.50 -5.29
CA PRO A 110 2.94 -15.97 -6.47
C PRO A 110 1.48 -15.67 -6.12
N ALA A 111 1.07 -14.41 -6.23
CA ALA A 111 -0.31 -14.01 -6.08
C ALA A 111 -0.85 -13.62 -7.48
N GLY A 112 -2.03 -14.14 -7.85
CA GLY A 112 -2.67 -13.83 -9.12
C GLY A 112 -1.95 -14.35 -10.37
N THR A 113 -2.55 -14.05 -11.53
CA THR A 113 -1.98 -14.37 -12.85
C THR A 113 -1.21 -13.16 -13.35
N LYS A 114 0.10 -13.29 -13.60
CA LYS A 114 0.91 -12.21 -14.17
C LYS A 114 0.36 -11.83 -15.54
N LEU A 115 0.10 -10.54 -15.76
CA LEU A 115 -0.28 -10.04 -17.07
C LEU A 115 0.89 -10.19 -18.05
N ALA A 116 0.59 -10.64 -19.27
CA ALA A 116 1.56 -10.65 -20.35
C ALA A 116 1.94 -9.20 -20.71
N LEU A 117 3.17 -9.03 -21.19
CA LEU A 117 3.63 -7.75 -21.72
C LEU A 117 2.76 -7.38 -22.95
N PRO A 118 2.21 -6.15 -23.00
CA PRO A 118 1.56 -5.61 -24.19
C PRO A 118 2.44 -5.72 -25.45
N PRO A 119 1.84 -5.77 -26.66
CA PRO A 119 2.59 -5.98 -27.90
C PRO A 119 3.58 -4.85 -28.24
N HIS A 120 3.41 -3.65 -27.66
CA HIS A 120 4.34 -2.52 -27.84
C HIS A 120 5.58 -2.59 -26.93
N ILE A 121 5.64 -3.54 -25.98
CA ILE A 121 6.77 -3.72 -25.08
C ILE A 121 7.60 -4.93 -25.54
N PRO A 122 8.90 -4.78 -25.82
CA PRO A 122 9.76 -5.88 -26.23
C PRO A 122 9.84 -7.02 -25.20
N GLN A 123 9.85 -8.26 -25.69
CA GLN A 123 9.87 -9.48 -24.87
C GLN A 123 11.16 -9.67 -24.04
N HIS A 124 12.22 -8.92 -24.34
CA HIS A 124 13.49 -8.99 -23.59
C HIS A 124 13.47 -8.19 -22.27
N LEU A 125 12.43 -7.39 -22.04
CA LEU A 125 12.27 -6.63 -20.82
C LEU A 125 11.70 -7.50 -19.70
N PRO A 126 11.97 -7.17 -18.42
CA PRO A 126 11.42 -7.91 -17.30
C PRO A 126 9.88 -7.87 -17.34
N GLN A 127 9.28 -8.99 -16.95
CA GLN A 127 7.82 -9.09 -16.83
C GLN A 127 7.32 -8.11 -15.76
N PHE A 128 6.03 -7.73 -15.87
CA PHE A 128 5.39 -6.96 -14.81
C PHE A 128 5.48 -7.69 -13.46
N PRO A 129 5.59 -6.93 -12.35
CA PRO A 129 5.49 -7.50 -11.02
C PRO A 129 4.12 -8.17 -10.83
N ASP A 130 3.92 -8.81 -9.68
CA ASP A 130 2.65 -9.42 -9.30
C ASP A 130 1.48 -8.40 -9.43
N PRO A 131 0.31 -8.77 -9.98
CA PRO A 131 -0.87 -7.91 -10.03
C PRO A 131 -1.19 -7.21 -8.70
N TYR A 132 -1.00 -7.85 -7.55
CA TYR A 132 -1.25 -7.21 -6.26
C TYR A 132 -0.26 -6.10 -5.90
N ALA A 133 0.86 -5.97 -6.65
CA ALA A 133 1.83 -4.89 -6.48
C ALA A 133 1.43 -3.58 -7.17
N TYR A 134 0.55 -3.62 -8.18
CA TYR A 134 0.17 -2.42 -8.96
C TYR A 134 -1.33 -2.30 -9.29
N VAL A 135 -2.09 -3.40 -9.21
CA VAL A 135 -3.54 -3.40 -9.43
C VAL A 135 -4.24 -3.13 -8.10
N ARG A 136 -4.78 -1.93 -7.98
CA ARG A 136 -5.70 -1.61 -6.88
C ARG A 136 -7.02 -2.34 -7.14
N THR A 137 -7.26 -3.45 -6.45
CA THR A 137 -8.58 -4.09 -6.47
C THR A 137 -9.54 -3.22 -5.66
N PRO A 138 -10.54 -2.56 -6.26
CA PRO A 138 -11.51 -1.78 -5.50
C PRO A 138 -12.38 -2.74 -4.69
N THR A 139 -12.15 -2.79 -3.39
CA THR A 139 -12.93 -3.59 -2.44
C THR A 139 -14.27 -2.90 -2.15
N HIS A 140 -15.06 -2.61 -3.17
CA HIS A 140 -16.38 -2.01 -2.99
C HIS A 140 -17.44 -3.12 -2.97
N LYS A 141 -17.59 -3.78 -1.82
CA LYS A 141 -18.86 -4.44 -1.55
C LYS A 141 -19.88 -3.32 -1.31
N GLN A 142 -20.65 -2.99 -2.34
CA GLN A 142 -21.76 -2.05 -2.19
C GLN A 142 -22.69 -2.61 -1.10
N PRO A 143 -22.99 -1.84 -0.04
CA PRO A 143 -24.05 -2.23 0.87
C PRO A 143 -25.34 -2.37 0.06
N VAL A 144 -26.18 -3.33 0.42
CA VAL A 144 -27.50 -3.48 -0.21
C VAL A 144 -28.30 -2.21 0.10
N ILE A 145 -28.56 -1.40 -0.94
CA ILE A 145 -29.29 -0.13 -0.85
C ILE A 145 -30.80 -0.27 -1.14
N ASP A 146 -31.28 -1.51 -1.34
CA ASP A 146 -32.68 -1.77 -1.62
C ASP A 146 -33.54 -1.38 -0.42
N TYR A 147 -34.43 -0.42 -0.63
CA TYR A 147 -35.29 0.19 0.39
C TYR A 147 -36.07 -0.84 1.21
N GLU A 148 -36.64 -1.84 0.55
CA GLU A 148 -37.39 -2.92 1.19
C GLU A 148 -36.51 -3.72 2.14
N SER A 149 -35.32 -4.13 1.69
CA SER A 149 -34.37 -4.91 2.49
C SER A 149 -33.82 -4.14 3.70
N VAL A 150 -33.60 -2.82 3.55
CA VAL A 150 -33.13 -1.96 4.63
C VAL A 150 -34.22 -1.79 5.70
N ARG A 151 -35.46 -1.54 5.27
CA ARG A 151 -36.60 -1.44 6.20
C ARG A 151 -36.89 -2.76 6.90
N GLU A 152 -36.83 -3.88 6.18
CA GLU A 152 -37.03 -5.20 6.76
C GLU A 152 -35.98 -5.48 7.85
N LYS A 153 -34.69 -5.24 7.56
CA LYS A 153 -33.61 -5.41 8.55
C LYS A 153 -33.77 -4.50 9.77
N ALA A 154 -34.14 -3.23 9.56
CA ALA A 154 -34.38 -2.31 10.66
C ALA A 154 -35.57 -2.75 11.54
N ALA A 155 -36.65 -3.23 10.92
CA ALA A 155 -37.81 -3.74 11.63
C ALA A 155 -37.48 -5.02 12.42
N ILE A 156 -36.71 -5.94 11.83
CA ILE A 156 -36.23 -7.14 12.51
C ILE A 156 -35.35 -6.76 13.70
N GLN A 157 -34.39 -5.85 13.51
CA GLN A 157 -33.50 -5.38 14.58
C GLN A 157 -34.30 -4.74 15.72
N LYS A 158 -35.27 -3.88 15.42
CA LYS A 158 -36.16 -3.26 16.42
C LYS A 158 -36.91 -4.34 17.22
N LYS A 159 -37.53 -5.30 16.53
CA LYS A 159 -38.24 -6.43 17.15
C LYS A 159 -37.32 -7.28 18.04
N ASP A 160 -36.09 -7.55 17.59
CA ASP A 160 -35.13 -8.35 18.34
C ASP A 160 -34.61 -7.60 19.57
N ILE A 161 -34.38 -6.30 19.47
CA ILE A 161 -34.04 -5.43 20.60
C ILE A 161 -35.18 -5.42 21.63
N GLU A 162 -36.43 -5.21 21.20
CA GLU A 162 -37.60 -5.22 22.08
C GLU A 162 -37.74 -6.56 22.81
N LYS A 163 -37.60 -7.68 22.09
CA LYS A 163 -37.62 -9.02 22.69
C LYS A 163 -36.48 -9.24 23.66
N ALA A 164 -35.26 -8.83 23.30
CA ALA A 164 -34.09 -8.98 24.16
C ALA A 164 -34.24 -8.16 25.44
N LEU A 165 -34.71 -6.91 25.35
CA LEU A 165 -34.97 -6.04 26.48
C LEU A 165 -36.09 -6.58 27.37
N THR A 166 -37.19 -7.04 26.77
CA THR A 166 -38.31 -7.66 27.51
C THR A 166 -37.84 -8.88 28.27
N LYS A 167 -37.04 -9.75 27.64
CA LYS A 167 -36.47 -10.94 28.27
C LYS A 167 -35.46 -10.60 29.36
N PHE A 168 -34.71 -9.52 29.21
CA PHE A 168 -33.79 -9.03 30.23
C PHE A 168 -34.54 -8.51 31.45
N LEU A 169 -35.53 -7.63 31.25
CA LEU A 169 -36.34 -7.07 32.34
C LEU A 169 -37.15 -8.13 33.07
N ALA A 170 -37.71 -9.10 32.33
CA ALA A 170 -38.39 -10.25 32.91
C ALA A 170 -37.49 -11.11 33.81
N LYS A 171 -36.16 -11.09 33.62
CA LYS A 171 -35.22 -11.82 34.49
C LYS A 171 -34.72 -11.00 35.68
N THR A 172 -34.68 -9.67 35.55
CA THR A 172 -34.09 -8.79 36.57
C THR A 172 -35.13 -8.15 37.49
N SER A 173 -36.36 -8.01 37.04
CA SER A 173 -37.47 -7.40 37.76
C SER A 173 -38.44 -8.46 38.29
N PRO A 174 -39.24 -8.16 39.33
CA PRO A 174 -40.32 -9.06 39.75
C PRO A 174 -41.28 -9.31 38.58
N THR A 175 -41.71 -10.55 38.41
CA THR A 175 -42.62 -10.97 37.34
C THR A 175 -43.93 -11.52 37.88
N HIS A 176 -44.99 -11.36 37.09
CA HIS A 176 -46.26 -12.04 37.24
C HIS A 176 -46.44 -13.00 36.07
N ASN A 177 -46.82 -14.24 36.36
CA ASN A 177 -47.07 -15.25 35.33
C ASN A 177 -48.57 -15.32 35.06
N LEU A 178 -48.96 -15.55 33.79
CA LEU A 178 -50.38 -15.72 33.43
C LEU A 178 -50.92 -17.12 33.78
N PHE A 179 -50.03 -18.11 33.88
CA PHE A 179 -50.38 -19.51 34.06
C PHE A 179 -49.64 -20.09 35.27
N ASP A 180 -50.37 -20.82 36.11
CA ASP A 180 -49.86 -21.47 37.34
C ASP A 180 -49.17 -22.82 37.07
N THR A 181 -48.99 -23.21 35.79
CA THR A 181 -48.40 -24.50 35.37
C THR A 181 -46.91 -24.33 35.06
N ASP A 182 -46.14 -25.43 34.99
CA ASP A 182 -44.69 -25.48 34.69
C ASP A 182 -44.25 -24.74 33.40
N GLU A 183 -45.20 -24.26 32.59
CA GLU A 183 -45.04 -23.34 31.45
C GLU A 183 -44.87 -21.85 31.86
N ALA A 184 -44.79 -21.55 33.15
CA ALA A 184 -44.67 -20.19 33.70
C ALA A 184 -43.56 -19.32 33.08
N ASN A 185 -42.54 -19.94 32.47
CA ASN A 185 -41.41 -19.25 31.83
C ASN A 185 -41.63 -18.85 30.36
N ILE A 186 -42.75 -19.23 29.73
CA ILE A 186 -43.01 -18.94 28.31
C ILE A 186 -43.48 -17.48 28.13
N PHE A 187 -44.23 -16.94 29.09
CA PHE A 187 -44.79 -15.57 29.04
C PHE A 187 -44.60 -14.81 30.35
N PRO A 188 -43.36 -14.43 30.73
CA PRO A 188 -43.13 -13.67 31.94
C PRO A 188 -43.57 -12.21 31.76
N LEU A 189 -44.59 -11.75 32.50
CA LEU A 189 -44.97 -10.34 32.52
C LEU A 189 -44.20 -9.61 33.62
N ILE A 190 -43.71 -8.41 33.31
CA ILE A 190 -43.04 -7.56 34.29
C ILE A 190 -44.10 -7.05 35.28
N ALA A 191 -43.87 -7.23 36.58
CA ALA A 191 -44.79 -6.80 37.61
C ALA A 191 -44.89 -5.26 37.66
N CYS A 192 -46.12 -4.75 37.79
CA CYS A 192 -46.37 -3.32 37.86
C CYS A 192 -45.79 -2.74 39.16
N LYS A 193 -44.84 -1.82 39.05
CA LYS A 193 -44.37 -1.03 40.19
C LYS A 193 -45.29 0.18 40.36
N PRO A 194 -46.01 0.34 41.50
CA PRO A 194 -46.82 1.53 41.71
C PRO A 194 -45.91 2.75 41.87
N VAL A 195 -46.06 3.74 40.99
CA VAL A 195 -45.32 5.02 41.03
C VAL A 195 -46.29 6.12 41.42
N TYR A 196 -45.88 7.01 42.34
CA TYR A 196 -46.64 8.18 42.74
C TYR A 196 -45.83 9.46 42.52
N PRO A 197 -46.38 10.49 41.86
CA PRO A 197 -47.70 10.55 41.24
C PRO A 197 -47.79 9.76 39.91
N PRO A 198 -48.87 8.99 39.66
CA PRO A 198 -48.94 8.06 38.52
C PRO A 198 -49.11 8.75 37.15
N TYR A 199 -49.72 9.93 37.12
CA TYR A 199 -49.96 10.66 35.88
C TYR A 199 -48.69 11.27 35.28
N LEU A 200 -47.65 11.48 36.10
CA LEU A 200 -46.49 12.22 35.65
C LEU A 200 -45.69 11.43 34.61
N SER A 201 -45.46 10.12 34.81
CA SER A 201 -44.75 9.30 33.83
C SER A 201 -45.56 9.06 32.54
N ALA A 202 -46.89 8.97 32.65
CA ALA A 202 -47.76 8.76 31.49
C ALA A 202 -47.92 10.02 30.61
N LEU A 203 -47.77 11.21 31.19
CA LEU A 203 -47.83 12.49 30.48
C LEU A 203 -46.46 12.96 29.97
N LEU A 204 -45.37 12.28 30.34
CA LEU A 204 -44.04 12.59 29.84
C LEU A 204 -43.81 11.88 28.49
N PRO A 205 -43.50 12.62 27.41
CA PRO A 205 -43.11 12.00 26.14
C PRO A 205 -41.73 11.36 26.30
N GLN A 206 -41.69 10.07 26.65
CA GLN A 206 -40.45 9.30 26.78
C GLN A 206 -40.04 8.64 25.45
N ASP A 207 -41.00 8.44 24.54
CA ASP A 207 -40.78 7.77 23.24
C ASP A 207 -40.50 8.74 22.09
N GLN A 208 -40.60 10.06 22.32
CA GLN A 208 -40.12 11.06 21.36
C GLN A 208 -38.62 11.27 21.55
N ILE A 209 -37.83 10.32 21.07
CA ILE A 209 -36.45 10.61 20.70
C ILE A 209 -36.58 11.49 19.46
N PHE A 210 -36.59 12.80 19.66
CA PHE A 210 -36.25 13.70 18.58
C PHE A 210 -34.76 13.46 18.33
N ASP A 211 -34.43 12.69 17.29
CA ASP A 211 -33.07 12.76 16.77
C ASP A 211 -32.82 14.24 16.43
N PRO A 212 -31.74 14.86 16.89
CA PRO A 212 -31.46 16.27 16.60
C PRO A 212 -31.40 16.55 15.08
N GLU A 213 -31.17 15.52 14.26
CA GLU A 213 -31.29 15.62 12.79
C GLU A 213 -32.73 15.77 12.28
N ASP A 214 -33.74 15.27 12.99
CA ASP A 214 -35.15 15.39 12.61
C ASP A 214 -35.75 16.76 13.00
N LEU A 215 -35.11 17.54 13.88
CA LEU A 215 -35.52 18.90 14.24
C LEU A 215 -34.98 19.97 13.28
N ASP A 216 -33.83 19.73 12.65
CA ASP A 216 -33.16 20.66 11.73
C ASP A 216 -33.71 20.59 10.29
N PHE A 217 -34.88 19.96 10.10
CA PHE A 217 -35.54 19.73 8.82
C PHE A 217 -36.22 21.01 8.27
N ASP A 218 -35.43 22.04 7.99
CA ASP A 218 -35.89 23.22 7.25
C ASP A 218 -35.72 22.93 5.74
N PRO A 219 -36.78 22.94 4.90
CA PRO A 219 -36.70 22.58 3.48
C PRO A 219 -35.72 23.44 2.66
N LYS A 220 -35.32 24.61 3.17
CA LYS A 220 -34.26 25.45 2.57
C LYS A 220 -32.86 24.91 2.82
N SER A 221 -32.61 24.23 3.95
CA SER A 221 -31.31 23.65 4.31
C SER A 221 -30.93 22.49 3.40
N GLN A 222 -31.92 21.71 2.93
CA GLN A 222 -31.73 20.62 1.97
C GLN A 222 -31.24 21.12 0.61
N ILE A 223 -31.80 22.23 0.12
CA ILE A 223 -31.42 22.82 -1.17
C ILE A 223 -29.97 23.33 -1.12
N ILE A 224 -29.58 23.95 -0.01
CA ILE A 224 -28.24 24.50 0.20
C ILE A 224 -27.20 23.38 0.34
N GLN A 225 -27.46 22.35 1.13
CA GLN A 225 -26.55 21.21 1.28
C GLN A 225 -26.42 20.39 -0.03
N GLN A 226 -27.50 20.25 -0.81
CA GLN A 226 -27.45 19.59 -2.12
C GLN A 226 -26.67 20.41 -3.16
N GLN A 227 -26.80 21.73 -3.16
CA GLN A 227 -26.00 22.61 -4.02
C GLN A 227 -24.51 22.58 -3.65
N GLU A 228 -24.17 22.67 -2.36
CA GLU A 228 -22.77 22.60 -1.91
C GLU A 228 -22.10 21.26 -2.24
N ASN A 229 -22.83 20.15 -2.11
CA ASN A 229 -22.32 18.82 -2.46
C ASN A 229 -22.16 18.65 -3.98
N HIS A 230 -23.05 19.24 -4.78
CA HIS A 230 -22.96 19.22 -6.25
C HIS A 230 -21.79 20.09 -6.78
N ASP A 231 -21.49 21.20 -6.13
CA ASP A 231 -20.35 22.07 -6.48
C ASP A 231 -19.01 21.49 -6.04
N LYS A 232 -18.95 20.80 -4.89
CA LYS A 232 -17.78 20.03 -4.45
C LYS A 232 -17.51 18.83 -5.38
N ALA A 233 -18.55 18.18 -5.91
CA ALA A 233 -18.42 17.12 -6.89
C ALA A 233 -17.93 17.63 -8.25
N LYS A 234 -18.44 18.77 -8.75
CA LYS A 234 -17.96 19.39 -10.00
C LYS A 234 -16.51 19.90 -9.92
N LYS A 235 -16.06 20.42 -8.77
CA LYS A 235 -14.67 20.87 -8.57
C LYS A 235 -13.65 19.71 -8.51
N ARG A 236 -14.07 18.48 -8.16
CA ARG A 236 -13.19 17.30 -8.17
C ARG A 236 -12.99 16.68 -9.56
N ILE A 237 -13.81 17.03 -10.56
CA ILE A 237 -13.82 16.39 -11.89
C ILE A 237 -12.98 17.17 -12.94
N LYS A 238 -12.47 18.37 -12.64
CA LYS A 238 -11.49 19.08 -13.48
C LYS A 238 -10.17 19.23 -12.73
N PRO A 239 -9.20 18.33 -12.96
CA PRO A 239 -8.14 18.71 -13.89
C PRO A 239 -7.69 17.61 -14.87
N GLU A 240 -7.50 18.06 -16.11
CA GLU A 240 -6.63 17.55 -17.18
C GLU A 240 -6.91 16.19 -17.82
N ILE A 241 -7.68 16.21 -18.92
CA ILE A 241 -7.53 15.26 -20.03
C ILE A 241 -7.04 16.07 -21.25
N LYS A 242 -5.76 15.86 -21.60
CA LYS A 242 -5.24 16.14 -22.95
C LYS A 242 -5.61 14.98 -23.86
N GLN A 243 -5.88 15.34 -25.11
CA GLN A 243 -6.39 14.55 -26.22
C GLN A 243 -5.45 13.41 -26.62
N GLU A 244 -6.00 12.25 -27.02
CA GLU A 244 -5.79 11.66 -28.36
C GLU A 244 -6.61 10.35 -28.55
N GLU A 245 -7.48 10.42 -29.57
CA GLU A 245 -7.89 9.45 -30.61
C GLU A 245 -8.62 8.12 -30.30
N GLU A 246 -9.82 8.04 -30.87
CA GLU A 246 -10.77 6.91 -31.04
C GLU A 246 -10.29 5.94 -32.15
N GLU A 247 -10.61 4.64 -32.16
CA GLU A 247 -11.90 4.00 -32.54
C GLU A 247 -11.72 2.43 -32.54
N PRO A 248 -12.74 1.58 -32.80
CA PRO A 248 -14.09 1.53 -32.22
C PRO A 248 -14.51 0.09 -31.79
N GLU A 249 -15.38 -0.03 -30.79
CA GLU A 249 -16.11 -1.28 -30.51
C GLU A 249 -17.39 -1.36 -31.36
N GLN A 250 -17.59 -2.51 -32.02
CA GLN A 250 -18.82 -2.85 -32.74
C GLN A 250 -19.95 -3.15 -31.75
N SER A 251 -21.05 -2.41 -31.84
CA SER A 251 -22.36 -2.80 -31.32
C SER A 251 -23.36 -2.91 -32.49
N LEU A 252 -24.11 -4.02 -32.50
CA LEU A 252 -25.20 -4.27 -33.45
C LEU A 252 -26.51 -3.74 -32.86
N ASN A 253 -26.98 -2.67 -33.50
CA ASN A 253 -28.35 -2.26 -33.84
C ASN A 253 -29.55 -2.85 -33.08
N ASP A 254 -30.45 -1.94 -32.66
CA ASP A 254 -31.75 -1.84 -33.31
C ASP A 254 -32.28 -0.39 -33.33
N THR A 255 -32.94 -0.04 -34.44
CA THR A 255 -33.30 1.32 -34.88
C THR A 255 -34.80 1.56 -34.71
N ILE A 256 -35.23 2.82 -34.46
CA ILE A 256 -36.22 3.60 -35.26
C ILE A 256 -36.67 4.91 -34.54
N LYS A 257 -36.26 6.04 -35.14
CA LYS A 257 -36.95 7.34 -35.44
C LYS A 257 -37.78 8.04 -34.34
N SER A 258 -37.31 9.13 -33.70
CA SER A 258 -37.17 10.55 -34.14
C SER A 258 -38.45 11.40 -33.98
N GLU A 259 -38.42 12.39 -33.09
CA GLU A 259 -38.70 13.81 -33.38
C GLU A 259 -38.39 14.72 -32.18
N GLU A 260 -37.88 15.90 -32.48
CA GLU A 260 -37.24 16.88 -31.58
C GLU A 260 -38.25 17.62 -30.68
N ASN A 261 -37.84 17.94 -29.44
CA ASN A 261 -38.01 19.30 -28.92
C ASN A 261 -37.14 19.56 -27.67
N THR A 262 -36.58 20.76 -27.67
CA THR A 262 -35.58 21.35 -26.78
C THR A 262 -36.10 21.62 -25.37
N ALA A 263 -35.48 21.01 -24.36
CA ALA A 263 -35.22 21.61 -23.05
C ALA A 263 -34.21 20.74 -22.30
N SER A 264 -33.10 21.34 -21.89
CA SER A 264 -32.03 20.72 -21.10
C SER A 264 -32.54 20.19 -19.76
N SER A 265 -32.90 18.91 -19.68
CA SER A 265 -33.05 18.21 -18.40
C SER A 265 -31.80 17.37 -18.17
N SER A 266 -31.00 17.77 -17.18
CA SER A 266 -29.94 16.92 -16.62
C SER A 266 -30.51 15.53 -16.38
N TYR A 267 -29.87 14.51 -16.97
CA TYR A 267 -30.25 13.11 -16.80
C TYR A 267 -30.10 12.73 -15.32
N ILE A 268 -31.22 12.67 -14.60
CA ILE A 268 -31.28 12.25 -13.20
C ILE A 268 -31.76 10.80 -13.20
N ASP A 269 -30.88 9.90 -12.81
CA ASP A 269 -31.07 8.44 -12.81
C ASP A 269 -32.06 7.95 -11.72
N ASN A 270 -32.57 8.86 -10.89
CA ASN A 270 -33.55 8.55 -9.86
C ASN A 270 -34.86 9.34 -10.08
N PRO A 271 -35.96 8.68 -10.47
CA PRO A 271 -37.23 9.34 -10.76
C PRO A 271 -37.86 10.01 -9.53
N TYR A 272 -37.42 9.70 -8.31
CA TYR A 272 -37.88 10.35 -7.07
C TYR A 272 -37.06 11.59 -6.66
N LEU A 273 -35.95 11.89 -7.36
CA LEU A 273 -35.18 13.13 -7.18
C LEU A 273 -35.63 14.25 -8.13
N ALA A 274 -36.56 13.96 -9.06
CA ALA A 274 -37.19 14.98 -9.87
C ALA A 274 -38.13 15.81 -8.98
N ALA A 275 -37.91 17.13 -8.91
CA ALA A 275 -38.77 18.02 -8.16
C ALA A 275 -40.24 17.85 -8.60
N THR A 276 -41.10 17.42 -7.67
CA THR A 276 -42.54 17.29 -7.91
C THR A 276 -43.11 18.67 -8.24
N LYS A 277 -43.64 18.84 -9.46
CA LYS A 277 -44.35 20.06 -9.86
C LYS A 277 -45.62 20.20 -9.02
N LEU A 278 -45.71 21.27 -8.24
CA LEU A 278 -46.94 21.66 -7.56
C LEU A 278 -48.02 21.98 -8.61
N PRO A 279 -49.29 21.60 -8.39
CA PRO A 279 -50.37 21.96 -9.30
C PRO A 279 -50.53 23.49 -9.36
N ALA A 280 -50.71 24.02 -10.57
CA ALA A 280 -50.93 25.45 -10.76
C ALA A 280 -52.28 25.85 -10.15
N ASN A 281 -52.29 26.91 -9.35
CA ASN A 281 -53.50 27.50 -8.77
C ASN A 281 -54.52 27.79 -9.88
N GLN A 282 -55.61 27.01 -9.91
CA GLN A 282 -56.78 27.32 -10.71
C GLN A 282 -57.44 28.56 -10.10
N ILE A 283 -57.33 29.70 -10.79
CA ILE A 283 -58.18 30.86 -10.55
C ILE A 283 -59.59 30.44 -10.98
N MET A 284 -60.52 30.35 -10.03
CA MET A 284 -61.94 30.19 -10.34
C MET A 284 -62.47 31.53 -10.87
N ASP A 285 -62.83 31.57 -12.16
CA ASP A 285 -63.64 32.64 -12.71
C ASP A 285 -65.08 32.49 -12.20
N VAL A 286 -65.52 33.46 -11.40
CA VAL A 286 -66.93 33.64 -11.05
C VAL A 286 -67.52 34.62 -12.07
N SER A 287 -68.48 34.14 -12.86
CA SER A 287 -69.37 34.97 -13.69
C SER A 287 -70.44 35.64 -12.83
#